data_AF-A0A259E5X7-F1
#
_entry.id   AF-A0A259E5X7-F1
#
_cell.length_a   1.000
_cell.length_b   1.000
_cell.length_c   1.000
_cell.angle_alpha   90.00
_cell.angle_beta   90.00
_cell.angle_gamma   90.00
#
_symmetry.space_group_name_H-M   'P 1'
#
loop_
_entity.id
_entity.type
_entity.pdbx_description
1 polymer ?
#
loop_
_entity_poly.entity_id
_entity_poly.type
_entity_poly.pdbx_seq_one_letter_code
_entity_poly.pdbx_strand_id
1 'polypeptide(L)'
;MFASRRRGRSKGKSTKVGERKIAAEVISRGDDGWVQLLVRRCVVTKDDQAGRAIEVFRNETTIRRALKTILRGNPERLPWPDESARKDLIASRATAKSRFTRDNND
;
A
#
# COMPACT_ATOMS: atom_id res chain seq x y z
N MET A 1 48.29 -24.06 10.29
CA MET A 1 47.21 -23.30 9.60
C MET A 1 45.87 -23.89 9.99
N PHE A 2 45.08 -23.22 10.83
CA PHE A 2 43.72 -23.66 11.15
C PHE A 2 42.72 -22.73 10.45
N ALA A 3 42.13 -23.20 9.34
CA ALA A 3 41.03 -22.51 8.69
C ALA A 3 39.77 -22.66 9.55
N SER A 4 39.42 -21.60 10.28
CA SER A 4 38.10 -21.46 10.89
C SER A 4 37.04 -21.51 9.80
N ARG A 5 36.34 -22.64 9.67
CA ARG A 5 35.11 -22.71 8.88
C ARG A 5 34.11 -21.77 9.53
N ARG A 6 33.91 -20.59 8.94
CA ARG A 6 32.75 -19.74 9.24
C ARG A 6 31.50 -20.55 8.86
N ARG A 7 30.92 -21.27 9.83
CA ARG A 7 29.57 -21.83 9.69
C ARG A 7 28.67 -20.66 9.35
N GLY A 8 28.13 -20.65 8.13
CA GLY A 8 27.14 -19.65 7.70
C GLY A 8 26.05 -19.61 8.76
N ARG A 9 25.89 -18.46 9.41
CA ARG A 9 24.86 -18.22 10.41
C ARG A 9 23.52 -18.57 9.75
N SER A 10 22.92 -19.69 10.15
CA SER A 10 21.58 -20.04 9.69
C SER A 10 20.69 -18.85 10.07
N LYS A 11 20.14 -18.18 9.06
CA LYS A 11 19.20 -17.08 9.28
C LYS A 11 18.01 -17.72 9.99
N GLY A 12 17.87 -17.48 11.30
CA GLY A 12 16.70 -17.88 12.05
C GLY A 12 15.43 -17.45 11.32
N LYS A 13 14.37 -18.25 11.42
CA LYS A 13 13.08 -17.93 10.79
C LYS A 13 12.62 -16.54 11.24
N SER A 14 12.12 -15.73 10.32
CA SER A 14 11.56 -14.42 10.65
C SER A 14 10.33 -14.59 11.53
N THR A 15 10.34 -14.01 12.73
CA THR A 15 9.17 -13.98 13.61
C THR A 15 8.20 -12.90 13.15
N LYS A 16 6.92 -13.24 13.08
CA LYS A 16 5.84 -12.28 12.84
C LYS A 16 5.59 -11.52 14.14
N VAL A 17 5.80 -10.20 14.12
CA VAL A 17 5.62 -9.29 15.29
C VAL A 17 4.19 -8.73 15.37
N GLY A 18 3.37 -9.02 14.36
CA GLY A 18 1.95 -8.67 14.30
C GLY A 18 1.52 -8.07 12.97
N GLU A 19 0.39 -7.37 12.96
CA GLU A 19 -0.29 -6.88 11.77
C GLU A 19 -0.80 -5.44 11.94
N ARG A 20 -0.66 -4.63 10.89
CA ARG A 20 -1.25 -3.28 10.80
C ARG A 20 -1.91 -3.07 9.44
N LYS A 21 -3.03 -2.35 9.45
CA LYS A 21 -3.68 -1.82 8.25
C LYS A 21 -3.29 -0.35 8.07
N ILE A 22 -2.85 -0.01 6.86
CA ILE A 22 -2.45 1.35 6.49
C ILE A 22 -3.36 1.80 5.35
N ALA A 23 -4.04 2.92 5.58
CA ALA A 23 -4.76 3.66 4.55
C ALA A 23 -3.83 4.76 4.05
N ALA A 24 -3.48 4.73 2.76
CA ALA A 24 -2.53 5.68 2.19
C ALA A 24 -2.92 6.10 0.77
N GLU A 25 -2.49 7.30 0.41
CA GLU A 25 -2.61 7.86 -0.94
C GLU A 25 -1.32 7.62 -1.71
N VAL A 26 -1.43 7.31 -3.01
CA VAL A 26 -0.25 7.16 -3.88
C VAL A 26 0.18 8.54 -4.35
N ILE A 27 1.39 8.96 -3.95
CA ILE A 27 1.97 10.24 -4.36
C ILE A 27 2.68 10.08 -5.72
N SER A 28 3.48 9.03 -5.83
CA SER A 28 4.25 8.74 -7.04
C SER A 28 4.51 7.25 -7.16
N ARG A 29 4.72 6.82 -8.41
CA ARG A 29 5.12 5.46 -8.77
C ARG A 29 6.39 5.55 -9.61
N GLY A 30 7.46 4.93 -9.11
CA GLY A 30 8.71 4.80 -9.86
C GLY A 30 8.70 3.57 -10.76
N ASP A 31 9.53 3.62 -11.81
CA ASP A 31 9.77 2.48 -12.70
C ASP A 31 10.61 1.37 -12.05
N ASP A 32 11.22 1.66 -10.89
CA ASP A 32 12.01 0.76 -10.06
C ASP A 32 11.16 -0.25 -9.25
N GLY A 33 9.83 -0.23 -9.44
CA GLY A 33 8.90 -1.08 -8.70
C GLY A 33 8.61 -0.60 -7.28
N TRP A 34 8.96 0.64 -6.95
CA TRP A 34 8.63 1.26 -5.67
C TRP A 34 7.55 2.34 -5.82
N VAL A 35 6.77 2.49 -4.75
CA VAL A 35 5.68 3.44 -4.66
C VAL A 35 5.90 4.32 -3.44
N GLN A 36 5.76 5.63 -3.62
CA GLN A 36 5.70 6.59 -2.53
C GLN A 36 4.24 6.78 -2.10
N LEU A 37 4.00 6.64 -0.80
CA LEU A 37 2.68 6.63 -0.20
C LEU A 37 2.59 7.69 0.89
N LEU A 38 1.53 8.49 0.90
CA LEU A 38 1.19 9.38 2.00
C LEU A 38 0.24 8.67 2.96
N VAL A 39 0.68 8.43 4.19
CA VAL A 39 -0.15 7.77 5.21
C VAL A 39 -1.29 8.70 5.62
N ARG A 40 -2.53 8.23 5.48
CA ARG A 40 -3.73 8.92 5.97
C ARG A 40 -4.22 8.35 7.29
N ARG A 41 -4.07 7.03 7.49
CA ARG A 41 -4.42 6.33 8.73
C ARG A 41 -3.58 5.07 8.90
N CYS A 42 -3.18 4.76 10.12
CA CYS A 42 -2.53 3.50 10.48
C CYS A 42 -3.26 2.90 11.70
N VAL A 43 -3.66 1.63 11.60
CA VAL A 43 -4.33 0.90 12.68
C VAL A 43 -3.62 -0.43 12.88
N VAL A 44 -3.19 -0.72 14.11
CA VAL A 44 -2.69 -2.04 14.47
C VAL A 44 -3.88 -2.97 14.64
N THR A 45 -3.90 -4.06 13.88
CA THR A 45 -5.02 -5.03 13.88
C THR A 45 -4.73 -6.26 14.71
N LYS A 46 -3.47 -6.61 14.87
CA LYS A 46 -3.01 -7.65 15.80
C LYS A 46 -1.66 -7.23 16.36
N ASP A 47 -1.61 -6.94 17.64
CA ASP A 47 -0.36 -6.96 18.39
C ASP A 47 -0.11 -8.41 18.76
N ASP A 48 0.91 -9.06 18.16
CA ASP A 48 1.21 -10.44 18.52
C ASP A 48 2.70 -10.66 18.74
N GLN A 49 2.98 -11.08 19.98
CA GLN A 49 4.06 -11.96 20.40
C GLN A 49 5.48 -11.68 19.87
N ALA A 50 6.26 -10.99 20.72
CA ALA A 50 7.71 -11.18 20.93
C ALA A 50 8.30 -10.08 21.86
N GLY A 51 7.47 -9.39 22.65
CA GLY A 51 7.91 -8.22 23.44
C GLY A 51 8.31 -7.01 22.59
N ARG A 52 7.93 -6.96 21.31
CA ARG A 52 8.23 -5.86 20.38
C ARG A 52 6.96 -5.16 19.94
N ALA A 53 6.90 -3.84 20.10
CA ALA A 53 5.80 -3.03 19.63
C ALA A 53 5.84 -2.87 18.11
N ILE A 54 4.66 -2.86 17.47
CA ILE A 54 4.52 -2.52 16.06
C ILE A 54 4.65 -1.00 15.92
N GLU A 55 5.54 -0.55 15.05
CA GLU A 55 5.64 0.86 14.71
C GLU A 55 4.30 1.35 14.13
N VAL A 56 3.78 2.45 14.67
CA VAL A 56 2.59 3.12 14.15
C VAL A 56 3.04 4.34 13.37
N PHE A 57 2.64 4.43 12.10
CA PHE A 57 2.94 5.62 11.30
C PHE A 57 2.00 6.75 11.67
N ARG A 58 2.56 7.94 11.89
CA ARG A 58 1.79 9.16 12.05
C ARG A 58 1.10 9.51 10.73
N ASN A 59 -0.08 10.10 10.82
CA ASN A 59 -0.74 10.68 9.66
C ASN A 59 0.18 11.70 8.97
N GLU A 60 0.03 11.83 7.66
CA GLU A 60 0.83 12.70 6.78
C GLU A 60 2.31 12.29 6.64
N THR A 61 2.68 11.12 7.17
CA THR A 61 4.03 10.57 6.94
C THR A 61 4.13 9.99 5.54
N THR A 62 5.19 10.33 4.81
CA THR A 62 5.51 9.68 3.54
C THR A 62 6.31 8.40 3.77
N ILE A 63 5.85 7.28 3.21
CA ILE A 63 6.53 5.99 3.28
C ILE A 63 6.80 5.45 1.88
N ARG A 64 7.88 4.68 1.73
CA ARG A 64 8.21 3.99 0.47
C ARG A 64 7.97 2.48 0.62
N ARG A 65 7.24 1.89 -0.32
CA ARG A 65 6.91 0.45 -0.33
C ARG A 65 7.03 -0.14 -1.73
N ALA A 66 7.52 -1.38 -1.79
CA ALA A 66 7.62 -2.10 -3.05
C ALA A 66 6.20 -2.47 -3.54
N LEU A 67 5.93 -2.23 -4.83
CA LEU A 67 4.63 -2.49 -5.43
C LEU A 67 4.19 -3.94 -5.25
N LYS A 68 5.12 -4.90 -5.42
CA LYS A 68 4.86 -6.33 -5.20
C LYS A 68 4.33 -6.66 -3.79
N THR A 69 4.81 -5.95 -2.78
CA THR A 69 4.38 -6.17 -1.39
C THR A 69 3.00 -5.59 -1.14
N ILE A 70 2.70 -4.44 -1.77
CA ILE A 70 1.38 -3.81 -1.71
C ILE A 70 0.35 -4.77 -2.33
N LEU A 71 0.60 -5.23 -3.57
CA LEU A 71 -0.32 -6.11 -4.29
C LEU A 71 -0.53 -7.46 -3.59
N ARG A 72 0.51 -8.04 -3.01
CA ARG A 72 0.40 -9.27 -2.20
C ARG A 72 -0.50 -9.10 -0.98
N GLY A 73 -0.60 -7.89 -0.44
CA GLY A 73 -1.45 -7.57 0.70
C GLY A 73 -2.94 -7.42 0.37
N ASN A 74 -3.35 -7.66 -0.89
CA ASN A 74 -4.70 -7.43 -1.40
C ASN A 74 -5.20 -6.02 -1.06
N PRO A 75 -4.62 -4.97 -1.66
CA PRO A 75 -4.89 -3.59 -1.29
C PRO A 75 -6.36 -3.24 -1.58
N GLU A 76 -7.04 -2.73 -0.56
CA GLU A 76 -8.39 -2.20 -0.69
C GLU A 76 -8.35 -0.73 -1.14
N ARG A 77 -9.43 -0.30 -1.78
CA ARG A 77 -9.60 1.11 -2.18
C ARG A 77 -9.65 2.00 -0.93
N LEU A 78 -8.96 3.14 -0.99
CA LEU A 78 -9.05 4.14 0.06
C LEU A 78 -10.49 4.68 0.18
N PRO A 79 -11.12 4.64 1.37
CA PRO A 79 -12.45 5.20 1.57
C PRO A 79 -12.43 6.70 1.29
N TRP A 80 -13.50 7.19 0.67
CA TRP A 80 -13.66 8.63 0.51
C TRP A 80 -14.11 9.26 1.83
N PRO A 81 -13.66 10.50 2.14
CA PRO A 81 -14.18 11.23 3.29
C PRO A 81 -15.69 11.41 3.24
N ASP A 82 -16.24 11.69 2.05
CA ASP A 82 -17.67 11.67 1.75
C ASP A 82 -17.97 10.67 0.64
N GLU A 83 -18.64 9.59 1.01
CA GLU A 83 -19.02 8.53 0.08
C GLU A 83 -20.23 8.92 -0.79
N SER A 84 -20.99 9.95 -0.39
CA SER A 84 -22.15 10.47 -1.14
C SER A 84 -21.71 11.22 -2.39
N ALA A 85 -20.76 12.16 -2.25
CA ALA A 85 -20.15 12.85 -3.39
C ALA A 85 -19.58 11.88 -4.44
N ARG A 86 -19.07 10.72 -4.02
CA ARG A 86 -18.60 9.69 -4.96
C ARG A 86 -19.74 9.10 -5.79
N LYS A 87 -20.86 8.76 -5.16
CA LYS A 87 -22.02 8.18 -5.85
C LYS A 87 -22.50 9.12 -6.94
N ASP A 88 -22.54 10.41 -6.65
CA ASP A 88 -22.96 11.45 -7.59
C ASP A 88 -21.96 11.62 -8.75
N LEU A 89 -20.65 11.57 -8.48
CA LEU A 89 -19.62 11.61 -9.52
C LEU A 89 -19.63 10.37 -10.41
N ILE A 90 -19.95 9.19 -9.87
CA ILE A 90 -20.05 7.97 -10.67
C ILE A 90 -21.34 7.99 -11.51
N ALA A 91 -22.46 8.43 -10.92
CA ALA A 91 -23.73 8.57 -11.63
C ALA A 91 -23.64 9.58 -12.78
N SER A 92 -22.99 10.72 -12.55
CA SER A 92 -22.76 11.72 -13.60
C SER A 92 -21.80 11.22 -14.69
N ARG A 93 -20.75 10.46 -14.35
CA ARG A 93 -19.84 9.83 -15.33
C ARG A 93 -20.54 8.74 -16.16
N ALA A 94 -21.41 7.93 -15.56
CA ALA A 94 -22.18 6.92 -16.30
C ALA A 94 -23.16 7.55 -17.30
N THR A 95 -23.73 8.69 -16.94
CA THR A 95 -24.61 9.49 -17.82
C THR A 95 -23.81 10.20 -18.91
N ALA A 96 -22.56 10.58 -18.65
CA ALA A 96 -21.63 11.13 -19.63
C ALA A 96 -21.07 10.03 -20.56
N LYS A 97 -21.94 9.38 -21.36
CA LYS A 97 -21.48 8.68 -22.57
C LYS A 97 -20.65 9.65 -23.41
N SER A 98 -19.48 9.19 -23.86
CA SER A 98 -18.47 10.01 -24.53
C SER A 98 -19.06 10.83 -25.68
N ARG A 99 -18.92 12.15 -25.62
CA ARG A 99 -19.08 13.04 -26.80
C ARG A 99 -17.95 12.91 -27.82
N PHE A 100 -16.95 12.06 -27.54
CA PHE A 100 -15.91 11.68 -28.48
C PHE A 100 -16.27 10.37 -29.18
N THR A 101 -17.31 10.39 -30.01
CA THR A 101 -17.31 9.53 -31.19
C THR A 101 -16.34 10.18 -32.17
N ARG A 102 -15.31 9.47 -32.62
CA ARG A 102 -14.58 9.89 -33.82
C ARG A 102 -15.59 9.89 -34.95
N ASP A 103 -15.92 11.05 -35.47
CA ASP A 103 -16.50 11.16 -36.80
C ASP A 103 -15.41 10.68 -37.77
N ASN A 104 -15.44 9.39 -38.11
CA ASN A 104 -14.69 8.88 -39.25
C ASN A 104 -15.44 9.35 -40.49
N ASN A 105 -15.06 10.52 -40.99
CA ASN A 105 -15.31 10.92 -42.36
C ASN A 105 -13.94 11.00 -43.04
N ASP A 106 -13.56 9.90 -43.70
CA ASP A 106 -12.69 9.79 -44.88
C ASP A 106 -12.52 8.30 -45.25
#